data_AF-X1QGP8-F1
#
_entry.id   AF-X1QGP8-F1
#
_cell.length_a   1.000
_cell.length_b   1.000
_cell.length_c   1.000
_cell.angle_alpha   90.00
_cell.angle_beta   90.00
_cell.angle_gamma   90.00
#
_symmetry.space_group_name_H-M   'P 1'
#
loop_
_entity.id
_entity.type
_entity.pdbx_description
1 polymer ?
#
loop_
_entity_poly.entity_id
_entity_poly.type
_entity_poly.pdbx_seq_one_letter_code
_entity_poly.pdbx_strand_id
1 'polypeptide(L)'
;EARRAELLPVIYFHNVFTLPHELNSLILSNKAVMLGILFKSVSETLLVFGKNPQNGLGGKLGFIAVLHTWSQTLMDHFHLHCLTPGGAVSDDWTQWIACKNDYLFNHEALSLVFRGKFIDHMNKAYKKGKLHFPGRCASYEIPQGFKKLIDSLYSNKWIIHVKEPIKRSEYVLEYLGRYTHRVAISNHRLVSLEDGQVTFTYKNRKTEQIQQTTIEAVEFIRRFLLHALPNGFVKIRHYGFLANRNR
;
A
#
# COMPACT_ATOMS: atom_id res chain seq x y z
N GLU A 1 -2.91 1.70 -26.01
CA GLU A 1 -3.91 2.74 -25.64
C GLU A 1 -4.94 2.35 -24.58
N ALA A 2 -5.43 1.11 -24.47
CA ALA A 2 -6.66 0.77 -23.73
C ALA A 2 -6.76 1.28 -22.26
N ARG A 3 -5.66 1.30 -21.50
CA ARG A 3 -5.66 1.81 -20.11
C ARG A 3 -5.80 3.34 -19.99
N ARG A 4 -5.52 4.12 -21.04
CA ARG A 4 -5.69 5.60 -21.01
C ARG A 4 -7.15 5.99 -20.95
N ALA A 5 -8.00 5.26 -21.68
CA ALA A 5 -9.44 5.49 -21.70
C ALA A 5 -10.13 5.22 -20.36
N GLU A 6 -9.49 4.46 -19.47
CA GLU A 6 -10.01 4.15 -18.14
C GLU A 6 -9.76 5.26 -17.10
N LEU A 7 -8.95 6.27 -17.45
CA LEU A 7 -8.68 7.39 -16.57
C LEU A 7 -9.62 8.55 -16.87
N LEU A 8 -10.19 9.12 -15.81
CA LEU A 8 -10.98 10.33 -15.91
C LEU A 8 -10.03 11.51 -16.19
N PRO A 9 -10.44 12.51 -16.98
CA PRO A 9 -9.64 13.70 -17.27
C PRO A 9 -9.69 14.68 -16.08
N VAL A 10 -9.27 14.21 -14.90
CA VAL A 10 -9.27 14.96 -13.63
C VAL A 10 -7.89 14.85 -12.97
N ILE A 11 -7.64 15.67 -11.95
CA ILE A 11 -6.46 15.52 -11.12
C ILE A 11 -6.52 14.20 -10.35
N TYR A 12 -5.37 13.60 -10.04
CA TYR A 12 -5.27 12.39 -9.24
C TYR A 12 -4.42 12.60 -8.00
N PHE A 13 -4.86 12.08 -6.88
CA PHE A 13 -4.12 12.03 -5.63
C PHE A 13 -3.41 10.70 -5.50
N HIS A 14 -2.19 10.75 -4.96
CA HIS A 14 -1.43 9.55 -4.63
C HIS A 14 -1.31 9.40 -3.11
N ASN A 15 -2.16 8.52 -2.56
CA ASN A 15 -2.21 8.20 -1.14
C ASN A 15 -1.40 6.93 -0.88
N VAL A 16 -0.44 6.97 0.04
CA VAL A 16 0.39 5.82 0.43
C VAL A 16 0.07 5.40 1.84
N PHE A 17 -0.45 4.19 2.01
CA PHE A 17 -0.75 3.60 3.31
C PHE A 17 0.33 2.59 3.66
N THR A 18 1.14 2.90 4.67
CA THR A 18 2.30 2.08 5.05
C THR A 18 2.05 1.37 6.38
N LEU A 19 2.37 0.08 6.44
CA LEU A 19 2.32 -0.67 7.69
C LEU A 19 3.59 -0.44 8.54
N PRO A 20 3.47 -0.36 9.87
CA PRO A 20 4.61 -0.33 10.78
C PRO A 20 5.56 -1.51 10.58
N HIS A 21 6.87 -1.26 10.65
CA HIS A 21 7.90 -2.32 10.46
C HIS A 21 7.84 -3.41 11.53
N GLU A 22 7.34 -3.11 12.72
CA GLU A 22 7.11 -4.11 13.78
C GLU A 22 6.19 -5.26 13.33
N LEU A 23 5.31 -5.01 12.35
CA LEU A 23 4.43 -6.04 11.78
C LEU A 23 5.13 -6.96 10.76
N ASN A 24 6.33 -6.61 10.28
CA ASN A 24 6.89 -7.27 9.11
C ASN A 24 7.06 -8.79 9.27
N SER A 25 7.56 -9.25 10.42
CA SER A 25 7.72 -10.70 10.67
C SER A 25 6.38 -11.43 10.68
N LEU A 26 5.34 -10.79 11.23
CA LEU A 26 3.99 -11.33 11.24
C LEU A 26 3.39 -11.35 9.81
N ILE A 27 3.60 -10.29 9.03
CA ILE A 27 3.13 -10.20 7.63
C ILE A 27 3.79 -11.27 6.77
N LEU A 28 5.11 -11.46 6.87
CA LEU A 28 5.83 -12.47 6.09
C LEU A 28 5.33 -13.89 6.37
N SER A 29 4.95 -14.16 7.61
CA SER A 29 4.40 -15.46 8.04
C SER A 29 2.92 -15.64 7.67
N ASN A 30 2.20 -14.55 7.38
CA ASN A 30 0.75 -14.53 7.17
C ASN A 30 0.33 -13.71 5.95
N LYS A 31 1.11 -13.74 4.86
CA LYS A 31 0.98 -12.81 3.73
C LYS A 31 -0.46 -12.70 3.22
N ALA A 32 -1.14 -13.81 2.96
CA ALA A 32 -2.49 -13.79 2.41
C ALA A 32 -3.48 -13.04 3.32
N VAL A 33 -3.45 -13.34 4.63
CA VAL A 33 -4.34 -12.74 5.62
C VAL A 33 -3.98 -11.28 5.85
N MET A 34 -2.71 -10.98 6.13
CA MET A 34 -2.27 -9.64 6.51
C MET A 34 -2.33 -8.64 5.35
N LEU A 35 -1.95 -9.06 4.13
CA LEU A 35 -2.11 -8.22 2.94
C LEU A 35 -3.59 -8.05 2.58
N GLY A 36 -4.42 -9.09 2.78
CA GLY A 36 -5.87 -8.99 2.65
C GLY A 36 -6.47 -7.94 3.60
N ILE A 37 -6.05 -7.94 4.86
CA ILE A 37 -6.43 -6.94 5.87
C ILE A 37 -5.96 -5.55 5.45
N LEU A 38 -4.73 -5.39 4.95
CA LEU A 38 -4.23 -4.10 4.45
C LEU A 38 -5.16 -3.52 3.37
N PHE A 39 -5.48 -4.30 2.33
CA PHE A 39 -6.41 -3.87 1.28
C PHE A 39 -7.79 -3.53 1.83
N LYS A 40 -8.34 -4.37 2.70
CA LYS A 40 -9.66 -4.16 3.28
C LYS A 40 -9.72 -2.87 4.07
N SER A 41 -8.80 -2.67 5.00
CA SER A 41 -8.73 -1.49 5.87
C SER A 41 -8.56 -0.20 5.07
N VAL A 42 -7.65 -0.18 4.09
CA VAL A 42 -7.46 0.99 3.22
C VAL A 42 -8.73 1.29 2.43
N SER A 43 -9.37 0.26 1.86
CA SER A 43 -10.57 0.48 1.05
C SER A 43 -11.74 0.99 1.87
N GLU A 44 -11.98 0.43 3.04
CA GLU A 44 -13.02 0.89 3.94
C GLU A 44 -12.76 2.31 4.43
N THR A 45 -11.50 2.67 4.72
CA THR A 45 -11.15 4.06 5.09
C THR A 45 -11.49 5.01 3.96
N LEU A 46 -10.95 4.80 2.75
CA LEU A 46 -11.14 5.73 1.64
C LEU A 46 -12.61 5.86 1.21
N LEU A 47 -13.35 4.74 1.16
CA LEU A 47 -14.77 4.76 0.78
C LEU A 47 -15.64 5.50 1.81
N VAL A 48 -15.39 5.30 3.11
CA VAL A 48 -16.09 6.06 4.16
C VAL A 48 -15.74 7.55 4.09
N PHE A 49 -14.48 7.87 3.81
CA PHE A 49 -14.05 9.26 3.70
C PHE A 49 -14.72 9.99 2.54
N GLY A 50 -14.77 9.37 1.35
CA GLY A 50 -15.41 9.99 0.19
C GLY A 50 -16.93 10.14 0.32
N LYS A 51 -17.58 9.26 1.07
CA LYS A 51 -19.03 9.33 1.30
C LYS A 51 -19.43 10.45 2.27
N ASN A 52 -18.56 10.82 3.21
CA ASN A 52 -18.89 11.78 4.27
C ASN A 52 -18.57 13.23 3.85
N PRO A 53 -19.58 14.09 3.59
CA PRO A 53 -19.39 15.49 3.16
C PRO A 53 -18.50 16.32 4.10
N GLN A 54 -18.44 15.96 5.39
CA GLN A 54 -17.59 16.65 6.37
C GLN A 54 -16.09 16.51 6.07
N ASN A 55 -15.70 15.51 5.28
CA ASN A 55 -14.32 15.33 4.83
C ASN A 55 -14.00 16.10 3.54
N GLY A 56 -14.92 16.93 3.03
CA GLY A 56 -14.75 17.71 1.80
C GLY A 56 -15.23 17.02 0.52
N LEU A 57 -15.75 15.79 0.62
CA LEU A 57 -16.34 15.02 -0.48
C LEU A 57 -17.61 14.32 -0.01
N GLY A 58 -18.64 14.25 -0.84
CA GLY A 58 -19.95 13.69 -0.48
C GLY A 58 -20.52 12.76 -1.53
N GLY A 59 -19.82 11.66 -1.81
CA GLY A 59 -20.26 10.71 -2.83
C GLY A 59 -19.47 9.40 -2.87
N LYS A 60 -19.69 8.63 -3.92
CA LYS A 60 -18.98 7.38 -4.20
C LYS A 60 -17.59 7.70 -4.71
N LEU A 61 -16.57 7.48 -3.88
CA LEU A 61 -15.18 7.55 -4.29
C LEU A 61 -14.82 6.34 -5.16
N GLY A 62 -13.86 6.50 -6.07
CA GLY A 62 -13.23 5.41 -6.82
C GLY A 62 -11.72 5.52 -6.71
N PHE A 63 -10.99 4.41 -6.70
CA PHE A 63 -9.52 4.45 -6.68
C PHE A 63 -8.92 3.12 -7.12
N ILE A 64 -7.64 3.17 -7.51
CA ILE A 64 -6.81 2.02 -7.84
C ILE A 64 -5.80 1.82 -6.72
N ALA A 65 -5.78 0.65 -6.10
CA ALA A 65 -4.80 0.30 -5.07
C ALA A 65 -3.79 -0.70 -5.63
N VAL A 66 -2.51 -0.40 -5.48
CA VAL A 66 -1.38 -1.22 -5.92
C VAL A 66 -0.52 -1.59 -4.72
N LEU A 67 -0.37 -2.89 -4.48
CA LEU A 67 0.49 -3.40 -3.41
C LEU A 67 1.98 -3.28 -3.75
N HIS A 68 2.74 -2.84 -2.77
CA HIS A 68 4.19 -2.83 -2.77
C HIS A 68 4.71 -3.44 -1.47
N THR A 69 5.75 -4.29 -1.54
CA THR A 69 6.23 -5.06 -0.39
C THR A 69 7.71 -4.88 -0.07
N TRP A 70 8.44 -4.04 -0.82
CA TRP A 70 9.88 -3.88 -0.70
C TRP A 70 10.35 -2.43 -0.52
N SER A 71 11.54 -2.27 0.04
CA SER A 71 12.35 -1.07 -0.04
C SER A 71 13.24 -1.12 -1.28
N GLN A 72 13.93 -0.01 -1.58
CA GLN A 72 14.92 -0.02 -2.66
C GLN A 72 16.02 -1.06 -2.43
N THR A 73 16.36 -1.39 -1.18
CA THR A 73 17.37 -2.40 -0.83
C THR A 73 16.80 -3.81 -0.67
N LEU A 74 15.60 -4.06 -1.20
CA LEU A 74 14.87 -5.33 -1.18
C LEU A 74 14.44 -5.81 0.21
N MET A 75 14.52 -4.94 1.22
CA MET A 75 13.99 -5.25 2.54
C MET A 75 12.47 -5.14 2.54
N ASP A 76 11.83 -5.93 3.38
CA ASP A 76 10.41 -5.94 3.67
C ASP A 76 9.85 -4.56 4.06
N HIS A 77 8.92 -4.07 3.24
CA HIS A 77 8.27 -2.77 3.42
C HIS A 77 6.87 -2.76 2.77
N PHE A 78 5.85 -3.03 3.57
CA PHE A 78 4.49 -3.27 3.08
C PHE A 78 3.66 -1.98 3.04
N HIS A 79 3.20 -1.62 1.85
CA HIS A 79 2.35 -0.44 1.66
C HIS A 79 1.45 -0.56 0.43
N LEU A 80 0.35 0.20 0.43
CA LEU A 80 -0.48 0.39 -0.76
C LEU A 80 -0.26 1.78 -1.34
N HIS A 81 -0.05 1.83 -2.64
CA HIS A 81 -0.23 3.05 -3.42
C HIS A 81 -1.67 3.11 -3.92
N CYS A 82 -2.40 4.13 -3.50
CA CYS A 82 -3.77 4.38 -3.92
C CYS A 82 -3.79 5.61 -4.83
N LEU A 83 -4.19 5.43 -6.08
CA LEU A 83 -4.45 6.51 -7.02
C LEU A 83 -5.94 6.80 -7.03
N THR A 84 -6.28 8.01 -6.58
CA THR A 84 -7.64 8.43 -6.33
C THR A 84 -7.93 9.66 -7.19
N PRO A 85 -8.90 9.60 -8.12
CA PRO A 85 -9.40 10.79 -8.81
C PRO A 85 -9.78 11.89 -7.81
N GLY A 86 -9.58 13.15 -8.19
CA GLY A 86 -9.90 14.33 -7.37
C GLY A 86 -11.39 14.64 -7.29
N GLY A 87 -12.18 13.65 -6.89
CA GLY A 87 -13.61 13.77 -6.77
C GLY A 87 -14.30 12.42 -6.57
N ALA A 88 -15.62 12.49 -6.49
CA ALA A 88 -16.51 11.36 -6.28
C ALA A 88 -17.71 11.47 -7.24
N VAL A 89 -18.40 10.36 -7.47
CA VAL A 89 -19.67 10.35 -8.20
C VAL A 89 -20.81 10.48 -7.19
N SER A 90 -21.86 11.23 -7.49
CA SER A 90 -23.07 11.32 -6.66
C SER A 90 -23.70 9.94 -6.42
N ASP A 91 -24.50 9.81 -5.36
CA ASP A 91 -25.10 8.52 -4.99
C ASP A 91 -26.07 7.97 -6.04
N ASP A 92 -26.69 8.83 -6.84
CA ASP A 92 -27.56 8.49 -7.98
C ASP A 92 -26.80 8.29 -9.30
N TRP A 93 -25.46 8.42 -9.30
CA TRP A 93 -24.59 8.27 -10.47
C TRP A 93 -24.73 9.35 -11.56
N THR A 94 -25.40 10.46 -11.28
CA THR A 94 -25.70 11.48 -12.30
C THR A 94 -24.67 12.61 -12.36
N GLN A 95 -23.91 12.84 -11.29
CA GLN A 95 -23.04 14.02 -11.17
C GLN A 95 -21.63 13.69 -10.67
N TRP A 96 -20.66 14.45 -11.18
CA TRP A 96 -19.30 14.48 -10.67
C TRP A 96 -19.15 15.55 -9.58
N ILE A 97 -18.67 15.15 -8.42
CA ILE A 97 -18.41 16.01 -7.26
C ILE A 97 -16.89 16.16 -7.15
N ALA A 98 -16.35 17.25 -7.69
CA ALA A 98 -14.92 17.54 -7.63
C ALA A 98 -14.47 17.92 -6.21
N CYS A 99 -13.24 17.53 -5.84
CA CYS A 99 -12.61 18.04 -4.63
C CYS A 99 -12.25 19.53 -4.78
N LYS A 100 -12.20 20.27 -3.68
CA LYS A 100 -11.88 21.71 -3.68
C LYS A 100 -10.41 21.93 -3.33
N ASN A 101 -9.80 22.99 -3.88
CA ASN A 101 -8.46 23.48 -3.53
C ASN A 101 -7.34 22.43 -3.65
N ASP A 102 -7.41 21.54 -4.64
CA ASP A 102 -6.39 20.49 -4.83
C ASP A 102 -6.14 19.65 -3.55
N TYR A 103 -7.19 19.48 -2.74
CA TYR A 103 -7.14 18.78 -1.46
C TYR A 103 -8.19 17.68 -1.41
N LEU A 104 -7.74 16.45 -1.16
CA LEU A 104 -8.65 15.30 -1.07
C LEU A 104 -9.14 15.06 0.35
N PHE A 105 -8.24 14.66 1.26
CA PHE A 105 -8.58 14.31 2.65
C PHE A 105 -7.45 14.66 3.62
N ASN A 106 -7.81 14.82 4.89
CA ASN A 106 -6.85 15.01 5.97
C ASN A 106 -6.05 13.72 6.23
N HIS A 107 -4.72 13.79 6.11
CA HIS A 107 -3.84 12.63 6.25
C HIS A 107 -3.78 12.08 7.69
N GLU A 108 -3.90 12.92 8.72
CA GLU A 108 -3.95 12.49 10.12
C GLU A 108 -5.26 11.74 10.41
N ALA A 109 -6.39 12.28 9.94
CA ALA A 109 -7.68 11.62 10.06
C ALA A 109 -7.70 10.27 9.33
N LEU A 110 -7.17 10.21 8.11
CA LEU A 110 -6.99 8.96 7.37
C LEU A 110 -6.16 7.96 8.19
N SER A 111 -5.08 8.42 8.83
CA SER A 111 -4.16 7.57 9.59
C SER A 111 -4.84 6.96 10.81
N LEU A 112 -5.59 7.76 11.56
CA LEU A 112 -6.34 7.30 12.73
C LEU A 112 -7.38 6.24 12.37
N VAL A 113 -8.18 6.50 11.33
CA VAL A 113 -9.25 5.59 10.91
C VAL A 113 -8.69 4.31 10.28
N PHE A 114 -7.66 4.43 9.43
CA PHE A 114 -6.96 3.28 8.86
C PHE A 114 -6.35 2.38 9.94
N ARG A 115 -5.64 2.96 10.92
CA ARG A 115 -5.05 2.23 12.05
C ARG A 115 -6.12 1.46 12.82
N GLY A 116 -7.22 2.13 13.20
CA GLY A 116 -8.32 1.50 13.93
C GLY A 116 -8.93 0.32 13.15
N LYS A 117 -9.20 0.50 11.86
CA LYS A 117 -9.74 -0.56 10.99
C LYS A 117 -8.77 -1.73 10.84
N PHE A 118 -7.49 -1.46 10.61
CA PHE A 118 -6.49 -2.50 10.47
C PHE A 118 -6.37 -3.34 11.74
N ILE A 119 -6.26 -2.67 12.89
CA ILE A 119 -6.15 -3.34 14.19
C ILE A 119 -7.42 -4.15 14.50
N ASP A 120 -8.61 -3.64 14.20
CA ASP A 120 -9.87 -4.38 14.35
C ASP A 120 -9.91 -5.66 13.50
N HIS A 121 -9.58 -5.57 12.20
CA HIS A 121 -9.52 -6.75 11.33
C HIS A 121 -8.43 -7.75 11.78
N MET A 122 -7.29 -7.27 12.27
CA MET A 122 -6.22 -8.12 12.81
C MET A 122 -6.64 -8.83 14.10
N ASN A 123 -7.31 -8.13 15.03
CA ASN A 123 -7.91 -8.72 16.23
C ASN A 123 -8.93 -9.81 15.87
N LYS A 124 -9.77 -9.56 14.86
CA LYS A 124 -10.74 -10.55 14.36
C LYS A 124 -10.06 -11.77 13.74
N ALA A 125 -8.94 -11.59 13.05
CA ALA A 125 -8.15 -12.69 12.49
C ALA A 125 -7.50 -13.53 13.60
N TYR A 126 -6.93 -12.88 14.62
CA TYR A 126 -6.36 -13.54 15.79
C TYR A 126 -7.39 -14.40 16.53
N LYS A 127 -8.54 -13.82 16.90
CA LYS A 127 -9.63 -14.53 17.60
C LYS A 127 -10.20 -15.72 16.82
N LYS A 128 -10.05 -15.72 15.49
CA LYS A 128 -10.49 -16.81 14.60
C LYS A 128 -9.39 -17.83 14.31
N GLY A 129 -8.22 -17.74 14.96
CA GLY A 129 -7.10 -18.65 14.73
C GLY A 129 -6.52 -18.57 13.31
N LYS A 130 -6.68 -17.44 12.61
CA LYS A 130 -6.24 -17.27 11.22
C LYS A 130 -4.79 -16.78 11.08
N LEU A 131 -4.11 -16.56 12.19
CA LEU A 131 -2.74 -16.06 12.22
C LEU A 131 -1.83 -17.14 12.80
N HIS A 132 -0.69 -17.33 12.15
CA HIS A 132 0.41 -18.19 12.58
C HIS A 132 1.54 -17.34 13.13
N PHE A 133 2.22 -17.85 14.15
CA PHE A 133 3.21 -17.08 14.92
C PHE A 133 4.59 -17.77 14.98
N PRO A 134 5.27 -18.07 13.86
CA PRO A 134 6.58 -18.69 13.91
C PRO A 134 7.69 -17.71 14.29
N GLY A 135 8.78 -18.24 14.85
CA GLY A 135 10.05 -17.52 15.05
C GLY A 135 9.88 -16.19 15.81
N ARG A 136 10.28 -15.07 15.19
CA ARG A 136 10.28 -13.73 15.82
C ARG A 136 8.91 -13.22 16.25
N CYS A 137 7.82 -13.84 15.79
CA CYS A 137 6.46 -13.47 16.20
C CYS A 137 5.79 -14.47 17.16
N ALA A 138 6.50 -15.50 17.63
CA ALA A 138 5.98 -16.53 18.54
C ALA A 138 5.41 -15.98 19.85
N SER A 139 6.00 -14.92 20.39
CA SER A 139 5.49 -14.28 21.60
C SER A 139 4.08 -13.73 21.42
N TYR A 140 3.63 -13.43 20.20
CA TYR A 140 2.29 -12.91 19.91
C TYR A 140 1.23 -14.00 19.80
N GLU A 141 1.58 -15.28 19.90
CA GLU A 141 0.60 -16.37 19.86
C GLU A 141 -0.28 -16.36 21.10
N ILE A 142 0.31 -16.12 22.27
CA ILE A 142 -0.42 -16.06 23.54
C ILE A 142 -1.16 -14.72 23.70
N PRO A 143 -2.34 -14.70 24.36
CA PRO A 143 -3.17 -13.49 24.47
C PRO A 143 -2.43 -12.27 25.03
N GLN A 144 -1.56 -12.48 26.02
CA GLN A 144 -0.81 -11.40 26.64
C GLN A 144 0.21 -10.77 25.69
N GLY A 145 0.90 -11.57 24.88
CA GLY A 145 1.85 -11.06 23.91
C GLY A 145 1.17 -10.42 22.72
N PHE A 146 0.04 -10.98 22.26
CA PHE A 146 -0.78 -10.33 21.25
C PHE A 146 -1.30 -8.97 21.72
N LYS A 147 -1.77 -8.88 22.97
CA LYS A 147 -2.18 -7.59 23.56
C LYS A 147 -1.04 -6.58 23.55
N LYS A 148 0.18 -6.96 23.95
CA LYS A 148 1.35 -6.07 23.90
C LYS A 148 1.64 -5.55 22.49
N LEU A 149 1.51 -6.41 21.46
CA LEU A 149 1.61 -5.97 20.07
C LEU A 149 0.54 -4.93 19.72
N ILE A 150 -0.73 -5.19 20.09
CA ILE A 150 -1.84 -4.27 19.83
C ILE A 150 -1.59 -2.92 20.51
N ASP A 151 -1.17 -2.92 21.78
CA ASP A 151 -0.88 -1.71 22.54
C ASP A 151 0.23 -0.89 21.85
N SER A 152 1.32 -1.54 21.41
CA SER A 152 2.42 -0.91 20.64
C SER A 152 1.91 -0.23 19.36
N LEU A 153 1.07 -0.93 18.59
CA LEU A 153 0.52 -0.41 17.33
C LEU A 153 -0.36 0.83 17.53
N TYR A 154 -1.05 0.95 18.67
CA TYR A 154 -1.84 2.14 19.03
C TYR A 154 -0.97 3.30 19.52
N SER A 155 0.15 3.01 20.19
CA SER A 155 1.10 4.04 20.62
C SER A 155 1.85 4.67 19.44
N ASN A 156 2.07 3.92 18.37
CA ASN A 156 2.78 4.42 17.18
C ASN A 156 1.88 5.27 16.27
N LYS A 157 2.45 6.35 15.72
CA LYS A 157 1.84 7.11 14.62
C LYS A 157 2.01 6.33 13.32
N TRP A 158 0.91 6.08 12.63
CA TRP A 158 0.94 5.38 11.34
C TRP A 158 1.18 6.38 10.22
N ILE A 159 2.06 6.03 9.30
CA ILE A 159 2.48 6.93 8.23
C ILE A 159 1.52 6.77 7.04
N ILE A 160 0.82 7.86 6.73
CA ILE A 160 0.13 8.03 5.46
C ILE A 160 0.76 9.20 4.73
N HIS A 161 1.27 8.95 3.53
CA HIS A 161 1.75 10.01 2.66
C HIS A 161 0.69 10.35 1.63
N VAL A 162 0.23 11.59 1.63
CA VAL A 162 -0.55 12.16 0.53
C VAL A 162 0.44 12.97 -0.30
N LYS A 163 0.79 12.47 -1.48
CA LYS A 163 1.66 13.24 -2.39
C LYS A 163 0.87 14.34 -3.07
N GLU A 164 1.60 15.32 -3.61
CA GLU A 164 1.04 16.35 -4.47
C GLU A 164 0.18 15.74 -5.60
N PRO A 165 -0.92 16.42 -5.98
CA PRO A 165 -1.79 15.95 -7.03
C PRO A 165 -1.07 15.83 -8.37
N ILE A 166 -1.27 14.71 -9.04
CA ILE A 166 -0.91 14.51 -10.43
C ILE A 166 -1.94 15.28 -11.27
N LYS A 167 -1.53 16.44 -11.77
CA LYS A 167 -2.44 17.36 -12.52
C LYS A 167 -2.86 16.85 -13.89
N ARG A 168 -2.09 15.92 -14.46
CA ARG A 168 -2.29 15.38 -15.82
C ARG A 168 -2.51 13.87 -15.75
N SER A 169 -3.71 13.42 -16.12
CA SER A 169 -4.14 12.03 -16.05
C SER A 169 -3.22 11.06 -16.81
N GLU A 170 -2.62 11.48 -17.91
CA GLU A 170 -1.67 10.70 -18.71
C GLU A 170 -0.43 10.25 -17.91
N TYR A 171 0.03 11.06 -16.94
CA TYR A 171 1.12 10.70 -16.05
C TYR A 171 0.73 9.68 -14.98
N VAL A 172 -0.57 9.50 -14.72
CA VAL A 172 -1.08 8.47 -13.81
C VAL A 172 -0.80 7.09 -14.38
N LEU A 173 -0.81 6.90 -15.70
CA LEU A 173 -0.42 5.62 -16.30
C LEU A 173 1.07 5.33 -16.20
N GLU A 174 1.93 6.32 -16.46
CA GLU A 174 3.36 6.17 -16.23
C GLU A 174 3.66 5.91 -14.76
N TYR A 175 2.89 6.55 -13.88
CA TYR A 175 2.92 6.30 -12.45
C TYR A 175 2.55 4.85 -12.14
N LEU A 176 1.38 4.37 -12.59
CA LEU A 176 0.94 2.99 -12.43
C LEU A 176 1.97 2.01 -12.99
N GLY A 177 2.48 2.26 -14.20
CA GLY A 177 3.44 1.39 -14.88
C GLY A 177 4.69 1.10 -14.05
N ARG A 178 5.16 2.09 -13.27
CA ARG A 178 6.29 1.92 -12.34
C ARG A 178 6.01 0.93 -11.21
N TYR A 179 4.75 0.78 -10.79
CA TYR A 179 4.33 -0.08 -9.68
C TYR A 179 3.67 -1.40 -10.11
N THR A 180 3.13 -1.46 -11.34
CA THR A 180 2.42 -2.63 -11.86
C THR A 180 3.35 -3.66 -12.50
N HIS A 181 4.38 -3.23 -13.24
CA HIS A 181 5.21 -4.13 -14.05
C HIS A 181 6.53 -4.55 -13.40
N ARG A 182 6.98 -3.81 -12.39
CA ARG A 182 8.27 -4.08 -11.76
C ARG A 182 8.11 -5.10 -10.62
N VAL A 183 8.88 -6.17 -10.70
CA VAL A 183 9.18 -7.06 -9.58
C VAL A 183 10.11 -6.30 -8.61
N ALA A 184 10.50 -6.90 -7.49
CA ALA A 184 11.23 -6.26 -6.39
C ALA A 184 12.42 -5.36 -6.82
N ILE A 185 13.09 -5.68 -7.92
CA ILE A 185 14.12 -4.84 -8.54
C ILE A 185 14.01 -4.86 -10.07
N SER A 186 14.45 -3.78 -10.72
CA SER A 186 14.54 -3.67 -12.17
C SER A 186 15.94 -3.97 -12.67
N ASN A 187 16.07 -4.59 -13.85
CA ASN A 187 17.36 -5.04 -14.40
C ASN A 187 18.41 -3.92 -14.49
N HIS A 188 18.03 -2.70 -14.88
CA HIS A 188 18.97 -1.57 -14.95
C HIS A 188 19.58 -1.14 -13.59
N ARG A 189 19.03 -1.64 -12.48
CA ARG A 189 19.62 -1.41 -11.15
C ARG A 189 20.68 -2.45 -10.80
N LEU A 190 20.72 -3.59 -11.48
CA LEU A 190 21.75 -4.61 -11.29
C LEU A 190 23.02 -4.14 -12.01
N VAL A 191 24.12 -4.06 -11.26
CA VAL A 191 25.41 -3.54 -11.74
C VAL A 191 26.34 -4.69 -12.10
N SER A 192 26.51 -5.64 -11.20
CA SER A 192 27.38 -6.81 -11.42
C SER A 192 26.92 -8.03 -10.61
N LEU A 193 27.33 -9.21 -11.08
CA LEU A 193 27.27 -10.50 -10.38
C LEU A 193 28.63 -11.17 -10.55
N GLU A 194 29.47 -11.07 -9.53
CA GLU A 194 30.87 -11.52 -9.53
C GLU A 194 31.18 -12.16 -8.18
N ASP A 195 31.97 -13.24 -8.18
CA ASP A 195 32.43 -13.93 -6.96
C ASP A 195 31.32 -14.26 -5.95
N GLY A 196 30.13 -14.64 -6.44
CA GLY A 196 28.99 -14.97 -5.60
C GLY A 196 28.27 -13.76 -4.97
N GLN A 197 28.63 -12.53 -5.35
CA GLN A 197 28.05 -11.29 -4.85
C GLN A 197 27.27 -10.53 -5.93
N VAL A 198 26.19 -9.88 -5.52
CA VAL A 198 25.35 -9.04 -6.38
C VAL A 198 25.50 -7.58 -5.97
N THR A 199 25.90 -6.73 -6.91
CA THR A 199 25.93 -5.27 -6.74
C THR A 199 24.73 -4.63 -7.42
N PHE A 200 24.03 -3.75 -6.72
CA PHE A 200 22.91 -3.01 -7.30
C PHE A 200 22.77 -1.58 -6.77
N THR A 201 22.21 -0.69 -7.59
CA THR A 201 22.05 0.74 -7.26
C THR A 201 20.76 1.01 -6.48
N TYR A 202 20.75 2.00 -5.59
CA TYR A 202 19.56 2.55 -4.93
C TYR A 202 19.68 4.08 -4.77
N LYS A 203 18.56 4.81 -4.72
CA LYS A 203 18.56 6.25 -4.39
C LYS A 203 18.59 6.41 -2.87
N ASN A 204 19.64 7.00 -2.33
CA ASN A 204 19.71 7.39 -0.93
C ASN A 204 18.70 8.52 -0.69
N ARG A 205 17.73 8.31 0.21
CA ARG A 205 16.66 9.30 0.45
C ARG A 205 17.13 10.53 1.23
N LYS A 206 18.28 10.47 1.92
CA LYS A 206 18.83 11.61 2.67
C LYS A 206 19.66 12.52 1.77
N THR A 207 20.50 11.93 0.90
CA THR A 207 21.40 12.69 0.03
C THR A 207 20.86 12.89 -1.38
N GLU A 208 19.75 12.23 -1.72
CA GLU A 208 19.17 12.14 -3.06
C GLU A 208 20.07 11.52 -4.15
N GLN A 209 21.24 11.01 -3.78
CA GLN A 209 22.20 10.44 -4.73
C GLN A 209 21.94 8.95 -5.00
N ILE A 210 22.30 8.52 -6.20
CA ILE A 210 22.37 7.09 -6.55
C ILE A 210 23.63 6.51 -5.91
N GLN A 211 23.45 5.46 -5.12
CA GLN A 211 24.51 4.72 -4.45
C GLN A 211 24.45 3.24 -4.83
N GLN A 212 25.53 2.51 -4.63
CA GLN A 212 25.60 1.06 -4.84
C GLN A 212 25.64 0.32 -3.50
N THR A 213 25.13 -0.90 -3.49
CA THR A 213 25.31 -1.85 -2.39
C THR A 213 25.59 -3.22 -2.96
N THR A 214 26.46 -3.97 -2.28
CA THR A 214 26.88 -5.32 -2.65
C THR A 214 26.50 -6.28 -1.53
N ILE A 215 25.89 -7.40 -1.87
CA ILE A 215 25.49 -8.45 -0.94
C ILE A 215 25.73 -9.82 -1.56
N GLU A 216 25.85 -10.85 -0.73
CA GLU A 216 25.85 -12.24 -1.18
C GLU A 216 24.65 -12.57 -2.07
N ALA A 217 24.85 -13.35 -3.13
CA ALA A 217 23.79 -13.74 -4.06
C ALA A 217 22.67 -14.51 -3.34
N VAL A 218 23.01 -15.32 -2.34
CA VAL A 218 22.01 -16.03 -1.51
C VAL A 218 21.16 -15.04 -0.71
N GLU A 219 21.76 -13.99 -0.15
CA GLU A 219 21.03 -12.95 0.58
C GLU A 219 20.16 -12.11 -0.37
N PHE A 220 20.65 -11.84 -1.59
CA PHE A 220 19.85 -11.20 -2.63
C PHE A 220 18.61 -12.03 -2.98
N ILE A 221 18.78 -13.33 -3.23
CA ILE A 221 17.67 -14.27 -3.51
C ILE A 221 16.70 -14.31 -2.33
N ARG A 222 17.20 -14.44 -1.08
CA ARG A 222 16.36 -14.43 0.12
C ARG A 222 15.52 -13.16 0.19
N ARG A 223 16.13 -11.98 0.03
CA ARG A 223 15.43 -10.68 0.04
C ARG A 223 14.43 -10.57 -1.09
N PHE A 224 14.77 -11.03 -2.29
CA PHE A 224 13.87 -11.03 -3.44
C PHE A 224 12.62 -11.89 -3.19
N LEU A 225 12.80 -13.10 -2.64
CA LEU A 225 11.71 -14.04 -2.35
C LEU A 225 10.79 -13.58 -1.21
N LEU A 226 11.20 -12.63 -0.36
CA LEU A 226 10.29 -11.97 0.59
C LEU A 226 9.09 -11.34 -0.11
N HIS A 227 9.23 -10.96 -1.38
CA HIS A 227 8.22 -10.23 -2.16
C HIS A 227 7.36 -11.13 -3.05
N ALA A 228 7.62 -12.44 -3.04
CA ALA A 228 6.73 -13.41 -3.68
C ALA A 228 5.35 -13.37 -2.99
N LEU A 229 4.30 -13.13 -3.78
CA LEU A 229 2.93 -13.06 -3.30
C LEU A 229 2.32 -14.47 -3.24
N PRO A 230 1.35 -14.72 -2.35
CA PRO A 230 0.59 -15.97 -2.36
C PRO A 230 -0.04 -16.24 -3.74
N ASN A 231 -0.20 -17.51 -4.10
CA ASN A 231 -0.83 -17.87 -5.36
C ASN A 231 -2.24 -17.25 -5.47
N GLY A 232 -2.57 -16.73 -6.65
CA GLY A 232 -3.85 -16.05 -6.92
C GLY A 232 -4.03 -14.70 -6.20
N PHE A 233 -3.02 -14.19 -5.49
CA PHE A 233 -3.17 -12.93 -4.77
C PHE A 233 -3.13 -11.73 -5.73
N VAL A 234 -4.27 -11.04 -5.85
CA VAL A 234 -4.42 -9.88 -6.73
C VAL A 234 -3.69 -8.65 -6.16
N LYS A 235 -2.57 -8.27 -6.80
CA LYS A 235 -1.70 -7.13 -6.44
C LYS A 235 -2.32 -5.76 -6.72
N ILE A 236 -3.17 -5.66 -7.75
CA ILE A 236 -3.79 -4.39 -8.20
C ILE A 236 -5.30 -4.54 -8.10
N ARG A 237 -5.95 -3.67 -7.33
CA ARG A 237 -7.39 -3.74 -7.08
C ARG A 237 -8.04 -2.40 -7.37
N HIS A 238 -9.23 -2.45 -7.98
CA HIS A 238 -10.04 -1.29 -8.27
C HIS A 238 -11.24 -1.26 -7.33
N TYR A 239 -11.55 -0.07 -6.82
CA TYR A 239 -12.57 0.12 -5.80
C TYR A 239 -13.55 1.23 -6.18
N GLY A 240 -14.74 1.17 -5.58
CA GLY A 240 -15.76 2.18 -5.78
C GLY A 240 -16.26 2.24 -7.22
N PHE A 241 -16.45 3.44 -7.77
CA PHE A 241 -16.88 3.58 -9.18
C PHE A 241 -15.86 3.05 -10.20
N LEU A 242 -14.59 2.89 -9.81
CA LEU A 242 -13.58 2.28 -10.68
C LEU A 242 -13.58 0.75 -10.63
N ALA A 243 -14.33 0.13 -9.72
CA ALA A 243 -14.38 -1.33 -9.58
C ALA A 243 -14.88 -1.99 -10.86
N ASN A 244 -14.32 -3.15 -11.23
CA ASN A 244 -14.64 -3.86 -12.47
C ASN A 244 -16.14 -4.16 -12.65
N ARG A 245 -16.91 -4.33 -11.57
CA ARG A 245 -18.37 -4.57 -11.63
C ARG A 245 -19.16 -3.32 -12.04
N ASN A 246 -18.58 -2.14 -11.87
CA ASN A 246 -19.18 -0.85 -12.18
C ASN A 246 -18.63 -0.28 -13.50
N ARG A 247 -17.86 -1.07 -14.25
CA ARG A 247 -17.37 -0.77 -15.60
C ARG A 247 -18.21 -1.51 -16.63
#